data_AF-A0A2D4MC21-F1
#
_entry.id   AF-A0A2D4MC21-F1
#
_cell.length_a   1.000
_cell.length_b   1.000
_cell.length_c   1.000
_cell.angle_alpha   90.00
_cell.angle_beta   90.00
_cell.angle_gamma   90.00
#
_symmetry.space_group_name_H-M   'P 1'
#
loop_
_entity.id
_entity.type
_entity.pdbx_description
1 polymer ?
#
loop_
_entity_poly.entity_id
_entity_poly.type
_entity_poly.pdbx_seq_one_letter_code
_entity_poly.pdbx_strand_id
1 'polypeptide(L)'
;GLYTFRHLVRFLNSWTNLKLQTLPPVQLAQKYFQIFSEEKDPLWQDPCEDKRHKDIWSKEKTCDRFPKLLIIGPQKTGTTALYLFLGMHPDLSSNYPSSETFEEIQFFNG
;
A
#
# COMPACT_ATOMS: atom_id res chain seq x y z
N GLY A 1 -25.03 13.13 -6.00
CA GLY A 1 -23.93 12.77 -6.93
C GLY A 1 -24.44 12.11 -8.21
N LEU A 2 -25.15 10.98 -8.13
CA LEU A 2 -25.51 10.17 -9.30
C LEU A 2 -26.32 10.90 -10.37
N TYR A 3 -27.30 11.73 -9.96
CA TYR A 3 -28.14 12.51 -10.88
C TYR A 3 -27.35 13.52 -11.71
N THR A 4 -26.41 14.21 -11.05
CA THR A 4 -25.51 15.19 -11.66
C THR A 4 -24.54 14.51 -12.62
N PHE A 5 -23.97 13.37 -12.23
CA PHE A 5 -23.10 12.58 -13.09
C PHE A 5 -23.83 12.09 -14.36
N ARG A 6 -25.08 11.62 -14.21
CA ARG A 6 -25.91 11.19 -15.35
C ARG A 6 -26.20 12.33 -16.32
N HIS A 7 -26.46 13.54 -15.82
CA HIS A 7 -26.67 14.72 -16.67
C HIS A 7 -25.39 15.17 -17.37
N LEU A 8 -24.24 15.11 -16.69
CA LEU A 8 -22.94 15.39 -17.28
C LEU A 8 -22.64 14.43 -18.44
N VAL A 9 -22.80 13.12 -18.22
CA VAL A 9 -22.56 12.12 -19.28
C VAL A 9 -23.53 12.32 -20.45
N ARG A 10 -24.80 12.65 -20.17
CA ARG A 10 -25.77 12.99 -21.22
C ARG A 10 -25.37 14.24 -22.00
N PHE A 11 -24.96 15.30 -21.32
CA PHE A 11 -24.48 16.52 -21.94
C PHE A 11 -23.28 16.24 -22.86
N LEU A 12 -22.27 15.51 -22.36
CA LEU A 12 -21.11 15.12 -23.16
C LEU A 12 -21.53 14.31 -24.40
N ASN A 13 -22.42 13.31 -24.25
CA ASN A 13 -22.89 12.52 -25.39
C ASN A 13 -23.73 13.31 -26.40
N SER A 14 -24.48 14.34 -25.96
CA SER A 14 -25.34 15.14 -26.83
C SER A 14 -24.60 16.24 -27.58
N TRP A 15 -23.55 16.80 -26.98
CA TRP A 15 -22.83 17.96 -27.50
C TRP A 15 -21.43 17.64 -28.02
N THR A 16 -20.99 16.39 -27.89
CA THR A 16 -19.70 15.92 -28.42
C THR A 16 -19.88 14.56 -29.07
N ASN A 17 -18.95 14.19 -29.96
CA ASN A 17 -18.91 12.84 -30.55
C ASN A 17 -17.99 11.89 -29.73
N LEU A 18 -17.84 12.16 -28.43
CA LEU A 18 -16.99 11.40 -27.53
C LEU A 18 -17.64 10.05 -27.21
N LYS A 19 -16.94 8.95 -27.51
CA LYS A 19 -17.40 7.60 -27.17
C LYS A 19 -16.68 7.13 -25.91
N LEU A 20 -17.40 7.11 -24.79
CA LEU A 20 -16.90 6.52 -23.54
C LEU A 20 -17.00 5.00 -23.64
N GLN A 21 -15.85 4.33 -23.62
CA GLN A 21 -15.73 2.87 -23.57
C GLN A 21 -14.96 2.49 -22.32
N THR A 22 -15.34 1.38 -21.70
CA THR A 22 -14.66 0.83 -20.53
C THR A 22 -14.48 -0.67 -20.72
N LEU A 23 -13.40 -1.21 -20.16
CA LEU A 23 -13.11 -2.63 -20.15
C LEU A 23 -13.59 -3.25 -18.82
N PRO A 24 -13.85 -4.57 -18.77
CA PRO A 24 -14.04 -5.27 -17.50
C PRO A 24 -12.85 -5.01 -16.55
N PRO A 25 -13.06 -4.98 -15.22
CA PRO A 25 -12.05 -4.49 -14.27
C PRO A 25 -10.64 -5.09 -14.44
N VAL A 26 -10.55 -6.41 -14.65
CA VAL A 26 -9.26 -7.10 -14.85
C VAL A 26 -8.57 -6.66 -16.15
N GLN A 27 -9.32 -6.58 -17.25
CA GLN A 27 -8.78 -6.15 -18.55
C GLN A 27 -8.41 -4.67 -18.54
N LEU A 28 -9.18 -3.84 -17.82
CA LEU A 28 -8.88 -2.43 -17.63
C LEU A 28 -7.56 -2.25 -16.88
N ALA A 29 -7.36 -2.98 -15.78
CA ALA A 29 -6.12 -2.95 -15.01
C ALA A 29 -4.91 -3.38 -15.87
N GLN A 30 -5.04 -4.45 -16.64
CA GLN A 30 -4.00 -4.88 -17.57
C GLN A 30 -3.67 -3.81 -18.60
N LYS A 31 -4.70 -3.17 -19.18
CA LYS A 31 -4.51 -2.11 -20.18
C LYS A 31 -3.88 -0.86 -19.56
N TYR A 32 -4.26 -0.51 -18.33
CA TYR A 32 -3.70 0.61 -17.58
C TYR A 32 -2.19 0.47 -17.42
N PHE A 33 -1.73 -0.65 -16.88
CA PHE A 33 -0.28 -0.90 -16.68
C PHE A 33 0.50 -1.16 -17.97
N GLN A 34 -0.17 -1.38 -19.10
CA GLN A 34 0.48 -1.34 -20.42
C GLN A 34 0.78 0.11 -20.86
N ILE A 35 -0.06 1.07 -20.45
CA ILE A 35 0.06 2.48 -20.81
C ILE A 35 0.99 3.20 -19.82
N PHE A 36 0.81 2.96 -18.52
CA PHE A 36 1.56 3.55 -17.42
C PHE A 36 2.45 2.48 -16.78
N SER A 37 3.50 2.10 -17.50
CA SER A 37 4.39 1.02 -17.08
C SER A 37 5.18 1.35 -15.82
N GLU A 38 5.46 2.62 -15.61
CA GLU A 38 6.15 3.21 -14.46
C GLU A 38 5.36 3.11 -13.16
N GLU A 39 4.03 2.93 -13.23
CA GLU A 39 3.17 2.80 -12.06
C GLU A 39 2.95 1.34 -11.64
N LYS A 40 3.63 0.38 -12.29
CA LYS A 40 3.56 -1.04 -11.92
C LYS A 40 4.13 -1.32 -10.54
N ASP A 41 5.15 -0.57 -10.15
CA ASP A 41 5.77 -0.66 -8.83
C ASP A 41 5.19 0.42 -7.93
N PRO A 42 4.20 0.08 -7.09
CA PRO A 42 3.52 1.09 -6.28
C PRO A 42 4.45 1.64 -5.20
N LEU A 43 4.50 2.97 -5.08
CA LEU A 43 5.05 3.62 -3.92
C LEU A 43 3.96 3.77 -2.85
N TRP A 44 4.03 2.95 -1.81
CA TRP A 44 3.13 3.05 -0.66
C TRP A 44 3.41 4.31 0.14
N GLN A 45 2.45 5.23 0.16
CA GLN A 45 2.51 6.44 0.99
C GLN A 45 2.00 6.18 2.40
N ASP A 46 2.19 7.14 3.30
CA ASP A 46 1.66 7.07 4.66
C ASP A 46 0.12 7.04 4.62
N PRO A 47 -0.53 5.95 5.08
CA PRO A 47 -1.98 5.86 5.08
C PRO A 47 -2.66 6.75 6.13
N CYS A 48 -1.90 7.35 7.04
CA CYS A 48 -2.41 8.17 8.13
C CYS A 48 -2.51 9.66 7.77
N GLU A 49 -1.74 10.09 6.77
CA GLU A 49 -1.73 11.47 6.27
C GLU A 49 -2.92 11.78 5.32
N ASP A 50 -3.45 10.78 4.61
CA ASP A 50 -4.59 10.94 3.70
C ASP A 50 -5.80 10.09 4.13
N LYS A 51 -6.93 10.77 4.38
CA LYS A 51 -8.21 10.12 4.74
C LYS A 51 -8.62 9.05 3.72
N ARG A 52 -8.35 9.25 2.42
CA ARG A 52 -8.69 8.30 1.36
C ARG A 52 -7.88 7.02 1.47
N HIS A 53 -6.60 7.11 1.85
CA HIS A 53 -5.75 5.94 2.09
C HIS A 53 -6.20 5.20 3.35
N LYS A 54 -6.60 5.95 4.39
CA LYS A 54 -7.19 5.37 5.61
C LYS A 54 -8.52 4.65 5.35
N ASP A 55 -9.35 5.17 4.45
CA ASP A 55 -10.67 4.61 4.12
C ASP A 55 -10.56 3.26 3.38
N ILE A 56 -9.48 3.03 2.62
CA ILE A 56 -9.19 1.75 1.95
C ILE A 56 -8.35 0.78 2.81
N TRP A 57 -7.84 1.26 3.96
CA TRP A 57 -7.03 0.48 4.88
C TRP A 57 -7.92 -0.47 5.70
N SER A 58 -7.37 -1.60 6.15
CA SER A 58 -8.13 -2.53 6.99
C SER A 58 -8.54 -1.86 8.30
N LYS A 59 -9.81 -2.01 8.70
CA LYS A 59 -10.38 -1.41 9.93
C LYS A 59 -9.65 -1.84 11.19
N GLU A 60 -9.00 -3.00 11.18
CA GLU A 60 -8.28 -3.56 12.31
C GLU A 60 -6.85 -3.00 12.46
N LYS A 61 -6.36 -2.31 11.43
CA LYS A 61 -5.03 -1.72 11.43
C LYS A 61 -5.13 -0.23 11.77
N THR A 62 -4.39 0.18 12.79
CA THR A 62 -4.29 1.57 13.23
C THR A 62 -2.90 2.13 12.94
N CYS A 63 -2.81 3.46 12.84
CA CYS A 63 -1.56 4.19 12.61
C CYS A 63 -0.48 3.88 13.67
N ASP A 64 -0.91 3.64 14.90
CA ASP A 64 0.00 3.35 16.03
C ASP A 64 0.65 1.97 15.96
N ARG A 65 0.22 1.10 15.03
CA ARG A 65 0.75 -0.25 14.85
C ARG A 65 1.93 -0.34 13.88
N PHE A 66 2.37 0.78 13.30
CA PHE A 66 3.58 0.78 12.48
C PHE A 66 4.86 0.66 13.33
N PRO A 67 5.90 -0.01 12.81
CA PRO A 67 7.18 -0.07 13.50
C PRO A 67 7.76 1.34 13.63
N LYS A 68 8.17 1.71 14.84
CA LYS A 68 8.82 2.99 15.13
C LYS A 68 10.35 2.95 14.95
N LEU A 69 10.90 1.74 14.81
CA LEU A 69 12.32 1.47 14.64
C LEU A 69 12.48 0.38 13.56
N LEU A 70 13.43 0.58 12.65
CA LEU A 70 13.81 -0.41 11.65
C LEU A 70 15.31 -0.71 11.79
N ILE A 71 15.65 -2.00 11.95
CA ILE A 71 17.03 -2.49 11.95
C ILE A 71 17.33 -2.99 10.54
N ILE A 72 17.95 -2.14 9.72
CA ILE A 72 18.14 -2.43 8.29
C ILE A 72 19.36 -3.31 7.99
N GLY A 73 20.34 -3.35 8.89
CA GLY A 73 21.58 -4.12 8.70
C GLY A 73 22.41 -3.67 7.48
N PRO A 74 23.62 -4.23 7.36
CA PRO A 74 23.79 -5.38 6.46
C PRO A 74 23.94 -6.70 7.22
N GLN A 75 23.82 -7.83 6.52
CA GLN A 75 23.92 -9.16 7.14
C GLN A 75 25.26 -9.37 7.88
N LYS A 76 25.24 -10.22 8.91
CA LYS A 76 26.41 -10.62 9.72
C LYS A 76 27.04 -9.49 10.55
N THR A 77 26.30 -8.42 10.82
CA THR A 77 26.73 -7.31 11.71
C THR A 77 26.20 -7.43 13.14
N GLY A 78 25.62 -8.58 13.50
CA GLY A 78 25.04 -8.79 14.83
C GLY A 78 23.63 -8.20 15.01
N THR A 79 22.89 -7.99 13.92
CA THR A 79 21.49 -7.52 13.95
C THR A 79 20.58 -8.39 14.80
N THR A 80 20.72 -9.72 14.73
CA THR A 80 19.97 -10.66 15.60
C THR A 80 20.27 -10.45 17.08
N ALA A 81 21.54 -10.24 17.44
CA ALA A 81 21.91 -9.99 18.84
C ALA A 81 21.27 -8.69 19.34
N LEU A 82 21.38 -7.60 18.54
CA LEU A 82 20.72 -6.33 18.85
C LEU A 82 19.21 -6.47 18.99
N TYR A 83 18.56 -7.17 18.05
CA TYR A 83 17.13 -7.45 18.07
C TYR A 83 16.71 -8.16 19.37
N LEU A 84 17.46 -9.18 19.79
CA LEU A 84 17.20 -9.90 21.05
C LEU A 84 17.40 -9.02 22.28
N PHE A 85 18.47 -8.19 22.31
CA PHE A 85 18.70 -7.27 23.42
C PHE A 85 17.61 -6.21 23.55
N LEU A 86 17.13 -5.65 22.43
CA LEU A 86 16.04 -4.68 22.43
C LEU A 86 14.72 -5.32 22.88
N GLY A 87 14.46 -6.57 22.50
CA GLY A 87 13.27 -7.31 22.94
C GLY A 87 13.22 -7.60 24.45
N MET A 88 14.33 -7.46 25.17
CA MET A 88 14.36 -7.57 26.64
C MET A 88 13.96 -6.27 27.37
N HIS A 89 13.87 -5.15 26.66
CA HIS A 89 13.47 -3.87 27.26
C HIS A 89 11.93 -3.80 27.39
N PRO A 90 11.37 -3.42 28.56
CA PRO A 90 9.92 -3.48 28.80
C PRO A 90 9.09 -2.57 27.88
N ASP A 91 9.67 -1.45 27.44
CA ASP A 91 8.97 -0.48 26.56
C ASP A 91 9.12 -0.81 25.06
N LEU A 92 9.83 -1.88 24.71
CA LEU A 92 10.05 -2.29 23.33
C LEU A 92 9.36 -3.63 23.08
N SER A 93 8.80 -3.76 21.88
CA SER A 93 8.20 -5.02 21.43
C SER A 93 8.64 -5.27 20.01
N SER A 94 9.08 -6.50 19.75
CA SER A 94 9.49 -6.94 18.43
C SER A 94 8.31 -7.48 17.62
N ASN A 95 8.53 -7.74 16.33
CA ASN A 95 7.54 -8.39 15.49
C ASN A 95 7.35 -9.87 15.86
N TYR A 96 6.24 -10.44 15.39
CA TYR A 96 6.04 -11.87 15.40
C TYR A 96 6.98 -12.54 14.40
N PRO A 97 7.48 -13.74 14.72
CA PRO A 97 8.35 -14.48 13.82
C PRO A 97 7.58 -15.00 12.61
N SER A 98 8.23 -14.93 11.45
CA SER A 98 7.81 -15.57 10.20
C SER A 98 8.24 -17.03 10.17
N SER A 99 7.45 -17.90 9.55
CA SER A 99 7.83 -19.30 9.33
C SER A 99 8.96 -19.47 8.31
N GLU A 100 9.16 -18.48 7.43
CA GLU A 100 10.14 -18.54 6.35
C GLU A 100 11.42 -17.76 6.69
N THR A 101 11.26 -16.59 7.33
CA THR A 101 12.34 -15.63 7.58
C THR A 101 12.65 -15.41 9.06
N PHE A 102 12.05 -16.22 9.95
CA PHE A 102 12.28 -16.19 11.40
C PHE A 102 12.03 -14.79 11.99
N GLU A 103 13.02 -14.14 12.61
CA GLU A 103 12.87 -12.80 13.17
C GLU A 103 12.70 -11.70 12.11
N GLU A 104 13.13 -11.93 10.85
CA GLU A 104 13.10 -10.94 9.80
C GLU A 104 11.72 -10.89 9.11
N ILE A 105 11.25 -9.69 8.75
CA ILE A 105 10.00 -9.51 7.99
C ILE A 105 10.25 -9.50 6.48
N GLN A 106 11.36 -8.92 6.03
CA GLN A 106 11.70 -8.80 4.61
C GLN A 106 10.54 -8.18 3.77
N PHE A 107 10.01 -7.04 4.24
CA PHE A 107 8.90 -6.35 3.56
C PHE A 107 9.36 -5.41 2.44
N PHE A 108 10.49 -4.73 2.61
CA PHE A 108 10.98 -3.70 1.67
C PHE A 108 12.14 -4.17 0.78
N ASN A 109 12.60 -5.42 0.92
CA ASN A 109 13.62 -6.01 0.04
C ASN A 109 12.95 -6.59 -1.21
N GLY A 110 12.63 -5.71 -2.15
CA GLY A 110 12.31 -6.09 -3.54
C GLY A 110 13.56 -6.47 -4.33
#